data_AF-A0A2E4FSE2-F1
#
_entry.id   AF-A0A2E4FSE2-F1
#
_cell.length_a   1.000
_cell.length_b   1.000
_cell.length_c   1.000
_cell.angle_alpha   90.00
_cell.angle_beta   90.00
_cell.angle_gamma   90.00
#
_symmetry.space_group_name_H-M   'P 1'
#
loop_
_entity.id
_entity.type
_entity.pdbx_description
1 polymer ?
#
loop_
_entity_poly.entity_id
_entity_poly.type
_entity_poly.pdbx_seq_one_letter_code
_entity_poly.pdbx_strand_id
1 'polypeptide(L)'
;MSDLQVQILMGSGSDASVMANTVRTLRELGITSDMTVASAHRSPDRVRRVMEQALARGVKVFVVGAGAAAHLAGVVAAHTALPVIGVPIDS
;
A
#
# COMPACT_ATOMS: atom_id res chain seq x y z
N MET A 1 -8.08 14.33 14.35
CA MET A 1 -7.89 12.98 13.77
C MET A 1 -7.11 13.16 12.48
N SER A 2 -6.07 12.37 12.26
CA SER A 2 -5.34 12.37 10.98
C SER A 2 -6.23 11.65 9.96
N ASP A 3 -6.79 12.38 8.99
CA ASP A 3 -7.52 11.80 7.87
C ASP A 3 -6.50 11.26 6.87
N LEU A 4 -5.97 10.08 7.11
CA LEU A 4 -5.18 9.37 6.10
C LEU A 4 -6.11 8.96 4.97
N GLN A 5 -5.87 9.42 3.73
CA GLN A 5 -6.72 9.08 2.59
C GLN A 5 -6.22 7.85 1.84
N VAL A 6 -4.90 7.70 1.68
CA VAL A 6 -4.30 6.61 0.89
C VAL A 6 -3.23 5.86 1.68
N GLN A 7 -3.35 4.53 1.76
CA GLN A 7 -2.28 3.67 2.29
C GLN A 7 -1.53 3.01 1.14
N ILE A 8 -0.23 3.26 1.07
CA ILE A 8 0.67 2.64 0.10
C ILE A 8 1.37 1.46 0.77
N LEU A 9 1.34 0.28 0.14
CA LEU A 9 2.10 -0.89 0.54
C LEU A 9 3.06 -1.35 -0.55
N MET A 10 4.21 -1.89 -0.15
CA MET A 10 5.13 -2.58 -1.06
C MET A 10 5.78 -3.79 -0.39
N GLY A 11 6.14 -4.80 -1.19
CA GLY A 11 6.67 -6.07 -0.68
C GLY A 11 8.15 -6.01 -0.28
N SER A 12 8.90 -5.07 -0.84
CA SER A 12 10.34 -4.90 -0.62
C SER A 12 10.73 -3.42 -0.52
N GLY A 13 11.81 -3.13 0.21
CA GLY A 13 12.40 -1.78 0.22
C GLY A 13 12.99 -1.37 -1.14
N SER A 14 13.35 -2.33 -1.99
CA SER A 14 13.79 -2.08 -3.37
C SER A 14 12.71 -1.40 -4.22
N ASP A 15 11.43 -1.63 -3.89
CA ASP A 15 10.29 -1.08 -4.62
C ASP A 15 10.05 0.40 -4.29
N ALA A 16 10.70 0.92 -3.24
CA ALA A 16 10.43 2.25 -2.70
C ALA A 16 10.77 3.37 -3.70
N SER A 17 11.78 3.19 -4.54
CA SER A 17 12.15 4.18 -5.56
C SER A 17 11.04 4.36 -6.61
N VAL A 18 10.41 3.26 -7.04
CA VAL A 18 9.29 3.27 -7.98
C VAL A 18 8.04 3.84 -7.30
N MET A 19 7.71 3.36 -6.10
CA MET A 19 6.52 3.78 -5.36
C MET A 19 6.60 5.21 -4.81
N ALA A 20 7.79 5.80 -4.71
CA ALA A 20 7.96 7.22 -4.36
C ALA A 20 7.24 8.16 -5.36
N ASN A 21 7.08 7.74 -6.63
CA ASN A 21 6.31 8.49 -7.60
C ASN A 21 4.83 8.63 -7.18
N THR A 22 4.24 7.57 -6.59
CA THR A 22 2.88 7.63 -6.03
C THR A 22 2.78 8.67 -4.92
N VAL A 23 3.73 8.66 -3.97
CA VAL A 23 3.76 9.64 -2.86
C VAL A 23 3.89 11.07 -3.41
N ARG A 24 4.77 11.29 -4.40
CA ARG A 24 4.96 12.60 -5.02
C ARG A 24 3.67 13.11 -5.68
N THR A 25 3.02 12.28 -6.48
CA THR A 25 1.77 12.65 -7.16
C THR A 25 0.65 12.92 -6.17
N LEU A 26 0.47 12.08 -5.13
CA LEU A 26 -0.56 12.33 -4.11
C LEU A 26 -0.32 13.63 -3.35
N ARG A 27 0.95 13.93 -3.04
CA ARG A 27 1.34 15.20 -2.41
C ARG A 27 1.03 16.40 -3.29
N GLU A 28 1.32 16.34 -4.59
CA GLU A 28 0.98 17.40 -5.56
C GLU A 28 -0.52 17.66 -5.65
N LEU A 29 -1.33 16.61 -5.43
CA LEU A 29 -2.79 16.70 -5.39
C LEU A 29 -3.35 17.08 -4.01
N GLY A 30 -2.50 17.28 -3.00
CA GLY A 30 -2.93 17.57 -1.62
C GLY A 30 -3.60 16.38 -0.91
N ILE A 31 -3.34 15.15 -1.35
CA ILE A 31 -3.91 13.92 -0.78
C ILE A 31 -2.94 13.35 0.26
N THR A 32 -3.45 13.07 1.46
CA THR A 32 -2.65 12.49 2.54
C THR A 32 -2.38 11.01 2.27
N SER A 33 -1.12 10.60 2.39
CA SER A 33 -0.71 9.21 2.18
C SER A 33 0.39 8.77 3.13
N ASP A 34 0.41 7.47 3.41
CA ASP A 34 1.43 6.81 4.21
C ASP A 34 1.99 5.61 3.41
N MET A 35 3.29 5.37 3.48
CA MET A 35 3.98 4.37 2.66
C MET A 35 4.71 3.37 3.55
N THR A 36 4.41 2.08 3.41
CA THR A 36 4.92 1.04 4.30
C THR A 36 5.40 -0.19 3.54
N VAL A 37 6.58 -0.70 3.92
CA VAL A 37 7.07 -2.00 3.45
C VAL A 37 6.45 -3.11 4.29
N ALA A 38 5.68 -4.00 3.66
CA ALA A 38 5.11 -5.20 4.27
C ALA A 38 4.93 -6.29 3.20
N SER A 39 5.48 -7.47 3.44
CA SER A 39 5.57 -8.53 2.43
C SER A 39 4.51 -9.59 2.65
N ALA A 40 3.74 -9.90 1.60
CA ALA A 40 2.76 -10.99 1.62
C ALA A 40 3.41 -12.36 1.89
N HIS A 41 4.63 -12.59 1.40
CA HIS A 41 5.32 -13.87 1.58
C HIS A 41 6.15 -13.94 2.87
N ARG A 42 6.81 -12.84 3.25
CA ARG A 42 7.76 -12.83 4.37
C ARG A 42 7.17 -12.35 5.70
N SER A 43 6.13 -11.51 5.65
CA SER A 43 5.53 -10.90 6.84
C SER A 43 4.02 -10.66 6.69
N PRO A 44 3.22 -11.71 6.44
CA PRO A 44 1.77 -11.56 6.22
C PRO A 44 1.04 -10.92 7.42
N ASP A 45 1.45 -11.23 8.65
CA ASP A 45 0.86 -10.59 9.85
C ASP A 45 1.13 -9.08 9.91
N ARG A 46 2.26 -8.62 9.37
CA ARG A 46 2.56 -7.19 9.27
C ARG A 46 1.62 -6.52 8.27
N VAL A 47 1.34 -7.16 7.14
CA VAL A 47 0.36 -6.66 6.16
C VAL A 47 -0.99 -6.45 6.84
N ARG A 48 -1.48 -7.46 7.57
CA ARG A 48 -2.76 -7.37 8.30
C ARG A 48 -2.78 -6.22 9.30
N ARG A 49 -1.73 -6.08 10.14
CA ARG A 49 -1.65 -4.97 11.12
C ARG A 49 -1.65 -3.59 10.46
N VAL A 50 -0.91 -3.42 9.37
CA VAL A 50 -0.88 -2.14 8.63
C VAL A 50 -2.27 -1.81 8.06
N MET A 51 -2.97 -2.82 7.53
CA MET A 51 -4.33 -2.65 7.04
C MET A 51 -5.32 -2.26 8.13
N GLU A 52 -5.32 -2.97 9.27
CA GLU A 52 -6.19 -2.67 10.41
C GLU A 52 -5.96 -1.25 10.93
N GLN A 53 -4.69 -0.82 11.03
CA GLN A 53 -4.32 0.55 11.41
C GLN A 53 -4.78 1.58 10.37
N ALA A 54 -4.58 1.32 9.07
CA ALA A 54 -5.01 2.22 8.01
C ALA A 54 -6.54 2.39 7.99
N LEU A 55 -7.29 1.30 8.16
CA LEU A 55 -8.75 1.30 8.27
C LEU A 55 -9.21 2.11 9.49
N ALA A 56 -8.58 1.92 10.65
CA ALA A 56 -8.88 2.69 11.86
C ALA A 56 -8.58 4.19 11.71
N ARG A 57 -7.64 4.57 10.83
CA ARG A 57 -7.35 5.97 10.46
C ARG A 57 -8.27 6.54 9.36
N GLY A 58 -9.23 5.76 8.87
CA GLY A 58 -10.21 6.23 7.89
C GLY A 58 -9.75 6.21 6.43
N VAL A 59 -8.74 5.39 6.10
CA VAL A 59 -8.24 5.21 4.73
C VAL A 59 -9.37 4.97 3.72
N LYS A 60 -9.22 5.49 2.51
CA LYS A 60 -10.21 5.38 1.44
C LYS A 60 -9.76 4.45 0.32
N VAL A 61 -8.45 4.36 0.05
CA VAL A 61 -7.88 3.55 -1.03
C VAL A 61 -6.53 2.96 -0.60
N PHE A 62 -6.24 1.74 -1.05
CA PHE A 62 -4.91 1.14 -0.96
C PHE A 62 -4.21 1.18 -2.33
N VAL A 63 -2.93 1.54 -2.35
CA VAL A 63 -2.07 1.44 -3.55
C VAL A 63 -0.92 0.49 -3.25
N VAL A 64 -0.77 -0.55 -4.05
CA VAL A 64 0.09 -1.69 -3.70
C VAL A 64 1.08 -1.99 -4.80
N GLY A 65 2.36 -1.77 -4.52
CA GLY A 65 3.47 -2.10 -5.41
C GLY A 65 4.03 -3.49 -5.15
N ALA A 66 4.20 -4.29 -6.21
CA ALA A 66 4.93 -5.56 -6.12
C ALA A 66 5.47 -5.98 -7.50
N GLY A 67 6.69 -6.54 -7.51
CA GLY A 67 7.28 -7.22 -8.67
C GLY A 67 7.20 -8.76 -8.57
N ALA A 68 7.70 -9.44 -9.59
CA ALA A 68 7.71 -10.89 -9.73
C ALA A 68 6.35 -11.55 -9.43
N ALA A 69 6.28 -12.45 -8.44
CA ALA A 69 5.03 -13.05 -7.97
C ALA A 69 4.22 -12.04 -7.13
N ALA A 70 3.60 -11.07 -7.80
CA ALA A 70 2.99 -9.88 -7.23
C ALA A 70 1.66 -10.12 -6.46
N HIS A 71 1.67 -10.98 -5.44
CA HIS A 71 0.46 -11.37 -4.69
C HIS A 71 -0.03 -10.31 -3.69
N LEU A 72 0.79 -9.31 -3.34
CA LEU A 72 0.47 -8.38 -2.25
C LEU A 72 -0.86 -7.64 -2.49
N ALA A 73 -1.13 -7.20 -3.71
CA ALA A 73 -2.37 -6.49 -4.03
C ALA A 73 -3.60 -7.40 -3.81
N GLY A 74 -3.54 -8.66 -4.25
CA GLY A 74 -4.61 -9.63 -4.03
C GLY A 74 -4.81 -9.97 -2.55
N VAL A 75 -3.72 -10.11 -1.79
CA VAL A 75 -3.79 -10.31 -0.33
C VAL A 75 -4.46 -9.13 0.36
N VAL A 76 -4.12 -7.89 -0.01
CA VAL A 76 -4.79 -6.70 0.53
C VAL A 76 -6.26 -6.68 0.14
N ALA A 77 -6.60 -6.92 -1.13
CA ALA A 77 -7.98 -6.94 -1.60
C ALA A 77 -8.86 -8.01 -0.90
N ALA A 78 -8.27 -9.13 -0.50
CA ALA A 78 -8.98 -10.17 0.25
C ALA A 78 -9.38 -9.76 1.69
N HIS A 79 -8.77 -8.70 2.24
CA HIS A 79 -8.96 -8.27 3.63
C HIS A 79 -9.70 -6.93 3.77
N THR A 80 -10.20 -6.35 2.67
CA THR A 80 -10.91 -5.08 2.72
C THR A 80 -11.97 -4.98 1.62
N ALA A 81 -13.05 -4.24 1.90
CA ALA A 81 -14.03 -3.85 0.89
C ALA A 81 -13.65 -2.53 0.18
N LEU A 82 -12.56 -1.87 0.61
CA LEU A 82 -12.09 -0.64 -0.02
C LEU A 82 -11.36 -0.92 -1.35
N PRO A 83 -11.31 0.06 -2.27
CA PRO A 83 -10.56 -0.07 -3.51
C PRO A 83 -9.07 -0.36 -3.27
N VAL A 84 -8.53 -1.31 -4.04
CA VAL A 84 -7.12 -1.66 -4.06
C VAL A 84 -6.58 -1.50 -5.49
N ILE A 85 -5.58 -0.63 -5.65
CA ILE A 85 -4.90 -0.38 -6.92
C ILE A 85 -3.56 -1.12 -6.89
N GLY A 86 -3.39 -2.12 -7.76
CA GLY A 86 -2.12 -2.81 -7.95
C GLY A 86 -1.21 -2.05 -8.92
N VAL A 87 0.06 -1.87 -8.53
CA VAL A 87 1.12 -1.31 -9.38
C VAL A 87 2.14 -2.42 -9.63
N PRO A 88 2.12 -3.06 -10.82
CA PRO A 88 3.15 -4.03 -11.20
C PRO A 88 4.50 -3.33 -11.30
N ILE A 89 5.52 -3.86 -10.63
CA ILE A 89 6.89 -3.31 -10.64
C ILE A 89 7.78 -4.24 -11.46
N ASP A 90 8.59 -3.65 -12.33
CA ASP A 90 9.56 -4.38 -13.15
C ASP A 90 10.58 -5.12 -12.26
N SER A 91 11.03 -6.29 -12.71
CA SER A 91 11.74 -7.29 -11.88
C SER A 91 13.15 -7.57 -12.36
#